data_AF-A0A949ZDZ5-F1
#
_entry.id   AF-A0A949ZDZ5-F1
#
_cell.length_a   1.000
_cell.length_b   1.000
_cell.length_c   1.000
_cell.angle_alpha   90.00
_cell.angle_beta   90.00
_cell.angle_gamma   90.00
#
_symmetry.space_group_name_H-M   'P 1'
#
loop_
_entity.id
_entity.type
_entity.pdbx_description
1 polymer ?
#
loop_
_entity_poly.entity_id
_entity_poly.type
_entity_poly.pdbx_seq_one_letter_code
_entity_poly.pdbx_strand_id
1 'polypeptide(L)' 'MNDTAIVGRQVRYEQLIFWRNPAGAFFAIILPIIFLVIFGIIFSNATTVVDGHRMTYNDFFVPALVAYGLLG' A
#
# COMPACT_ATOMS: atom_id res chain seq x y z
N MET A 1 -11.30 6.66 34.26
CA MET A 1 -11.72 6.71 32.83
C MET A 1 -10.61 6.03 32.03
N ASN A 2 -10.94 5.14 31.08
CA ASN A 2 -9.92 4.38 30.35
C ASN A 2 -9.69 5.03 29.00
N ASP A 3 -8.69 5.90 28.91
CA ASP A 3 -8.41 6.72 27.72
C ASP A 3 -8.12 5.87 26.48
N THR A 4 -7.57 4.67 26.67
CA THR A 4 -7.36 3.67 25.60
C THR A 4 -8.67 3.23 24.95
N ALA A 5 -9.76 3.12 25.72
CA ALA A 5 -11.07 2.74 25.21
C ALA A 5 -11.72 3.88 24.40
N ILE A 6 -11.40 5.13 24.72
CA ILE A 6 -11.86 6.31 23.96
C ILE A 6 -11.14 6.36 22.60
N VAL A 7 -9.82 6.20 22.60
CA VAL A 7 -9.00 6.17 21.37
C VAL A 7 -9.45 5.03 20.45
N GLY A 8 -9.64 3.82 20.96
CA GLY A 8 -10.09 2.69 20.14
C GLY A 8 -11.46 2.91 19.49
N ARG A 9 -12.37 3.62 20.18
CA ARG A 9 -13.67 4.00 19.61
C ARG A 9 -13.53 5.07 18.53
N GLN A 10 -12.67 6.07 18.73
CA GLN A 10 -12.42 7.12 17.74
C GLN A 10 -11.82 6.56 16.45
N VAL A 11 -10.76 5.75 16.54
CA VAL A 11 -10.13 5.10 15.38
C VAL A 11 -11.15 4.30 14.58
N ARG A 12 -12.03 3.55 15.27
CA ARG A 12 -13.08 2.77 14.59
C ARG A 12 -14.06 3.65 13.82
N TYR A 13 -14.48 4.80 14.37
CA TYR A 13 -15.40 5.70 13.69
C TYR A 13 -14.75 6.40 12.51
N GLU A 14 -13.51 6.85 12.65
CA GLU A 14 -12.74 7.45 11.55
C GLU A 14 -12.56 6.45 10.41
N GLN A 15 -12.21 5.20 10.72
CA GLN A 15 -12.11 4.14 9.72
C GLN A 15 -13.45 3.91 9.00
N LEU A 16 -14.56 3.84 9.73
CA LEU A 16 -15.89 3.70 9.11
C LEU A 16 -16.25 4.88 8.22
N ILE A 17 -15.92 6.11 8.62
CA ILE A 17 -16.17 7.32 7.82
C ILE A 17 -15.30 7.31 6.55
N PHE A 18 -14.04 6.89 6.66
CA PHE A 18 -13.15 6.71 5.53
C PHE A 18 -13.75 5.76 4.48
N TRP A 19 -14.23 4.58 4.89
CA TRP A 19 -14.88 3.63 3.98
C TRP A 19 -16.21 4.11 3.41
N ARG A 20 -16.89 5.06 4.07
CA ARG A 20 -18.10 5.73 3.53
C ARG A 20 -17.78 6.81 2.50
N ASN A 21 -16.52 7.22 2.37
CA ASN A 21 -16.05 8.10 1.30
C ASN A 21 -15.43 7.26 0.17
N PRO A 22 -16.23 6.79 -0.81
CA PRO A 22 -15.74 5.90 -1.85
C PRO A 22 -14.64 6.54 -2.71
N ALA A 23 -14.68 7.86 -2.94
CA ALA A 23 -13.63 8.57 -3.65
C ALA A 23 -12.31 8.56 -2.86
N GLY A 24 -12.36 8.87 -1.56
CA GLY A 24 -11.19 8.81 -0.68
C GLY A 24 -10.57 7.42 -0.62
N ALA A 25 -11.39 6.38 -0.42
CA ALA A 25 -10.92 4.98 -0.39
C ALA A 25 -10.31 4.54 -1.73
N PHE A 26 -10.85 5.00 -2.86
CA PHE A 26 -10.31 4.70 -4.17
C PHE A 26 -8.89 5.25 -4.35
N PHE A 27 -8.67 6.53 -4.07
CA PHE A 27 -7.36 7.16 -4.25
C PHE A 27 -6.32 6.67 -3.22
N ALA A 28 -6.74 6.37 -1.99
CA ALA A 28 -5.83 5.93 -0.94
C ALA A 28 -5.44 4.44 -1.04
N ILE A 29 -6.34 3.56 -1.50
CA ILE A 29 -6.08 2.10 -1.49
C ILE A 29 -6.10 1.51 -2.90
N ILE A 30 -7.16 1.75 -3.67
CA ILE A 30 -7.38 1.06 -4.95
C ILE A 30 -6.36 1.52 -6.00
N LEU A 31 -6.11 2.82 -6.11
CA LEU A 31 -5.18 3.39 -7.08
C LEU A 31 -3.73 2.86 -6.87
N PRO A 32 -3.15 2.85 -5.66
CA PRO A 32 -1.85 2.22 -5.41
C PRO A 32 -1.81 0.73 -5.77
N ILE A 33 -2.87 -0.03 -5.47
CA ILE A 33 -2.96 -1.46 -5.81
C ILE A 33 -2.94 -1.66 -7.33
N ILE A 34 -3.69 -0.84 -8.09
CA ILE A 34 -3.70 -0.89 -9.55
C ILE A 34 -2.28 -0.67 -10.10
N PHE A 35 -1.56 0.35 -9.61
CA PHE A 35 -0.18 0.59 -10.02
C PHE A 35 0.75 -0.57 -9.67
N LEU A 36 0.62 -1.14 -8.47
CA LEU A 36 1.40 -2.30 -8.05
C LEU A 36 1.20 -3.48 -9.01
N VAL A 37 -0.04 -3.79 -9.38
CA VAL A 37 -0.35 -4.88 -10.31
C VAL A 37 0.19 -4.58 -11.71
N ILE A 38 -0.07 -3.39 -12.24
CA ILE A 38 0.38 -2.99 -13.58
C ILE A 38 1.90 -3.09 -13.68
N PHE A 39 2.62 -2.47 -12.74
CA PHE A 39 4.07 -2.47 -12.77
C PHE A 39 4.65 -3.85 -12.44
N GLY A 40 4.05 -4.62 -11.53
CA GLY A 40 4.44 -5.98 -11.26
C GLY A 40 4.38 -6.87 -12.51
N ILE A 41 3.38 -6.64 -13.39
CA ILE A 41 3.26 -7.33 -14.68
C ILE A 41 4.27 -6.80 -15.69
N ILE A 42 4.36 -5.48 -15.88
CA ILE A 42 5.26 -4.85 -16.86
C ILE A 42 6.72 -5.22 -16.59
N PHE A 43 7.11 -5.24 -15.32
CA PHE A 43 8.48 -5.55 -14.90
C PHE A 43 8.68 -6.99 -14.45
N SER A 44 7.72 -7.89 -14.73
CA SER A 44 7.77 -9.30 -14.30
C SER A 44 9.01 -10.05 -14.79
N ASN A 45 9.51 -9.73 -15.97
CA ASN A 45 10.74 -10.32 -16.54
C ASN A 45 11.93 -9.36 -16.52
N ALA A 46 11.76 -8.18 -15.93
CA ALA A 46 12.84 -7.23 -15.77
C ALA A 46 13.76 -7.74 -14.66
N THR A 47 15.04 -7.86 -14.99
CA THR A 47 16.07 -8.28 -14.04
C THR A 47 17.14 -7.22 -13.96
N THR A 48 17.66 -7.01 -12.77
CA THR A 48 18.78 -6.11 -12.51
C THR A 48 19.90 -6.88 -11.83
N VAL A 49 21.13 -6.39 -11.95
CA VAL A 49 22.28 -6.97 -11.26
C VAL A 49 22.56 -6.11 -10.04
N VAL A 50 22.38 -6.69 -8.86
CA VAL A 50 22.74 -6.07 -7.59
C VAL A 50 23.80 -6.95 -6.95
N ASP A 51 24.96 -6.36 -6.65
CA ASP A 51 26.07 -7.08 -6.01
C ASP A 51 26.50 -8.36 -6.77
N GLY A 52 26.49 -8.32 -8.10
CA GLY A 52 26.83 -9.46 -8.95
C GLY A 52 25.74 -10.53 -9.09
N HIS A 53 24.64 -10.43 -8.34
CA HIS A 53 23.50 -11.34 -8.40
C HIS A 53 22.38 -10.80 -9.29
N ARG A 54 21.81 -11.65 -10.15
CA ARG A 54 20.60 -11.31 -10.93
C ARG A 54 19.38 -11.39 -10.03
N MET A 55 18.71 -10.27 -9.81
CA MET A 55 17.47 -10.17 -9.03
C MET A 55 16.33 -9.66 -9.90
N THR A 56 15.11 -9.98 -9.53
CA THR A 56 13.93 -9.52 -10.27
C THR A 56 13.61 -8.10 -9.82
N TYR A 57 13.19 -7.25 -10.75
CA TYR A 57 12.81 -5.87 -10.42
C TYR A 57 11.69 -5.80 -9.37
N ASN A 58 10.77 -6.76 -9.40
CA ASN A 58 9.67 -6.88 -8.45
C ASN A 58 10.14 -7.11 -7.00
N ASP A 59 11.33 -7.65 -6.77
CA ASP A 59 11.89 -7.89 -5.43
C ASP A 59 12.10 -6.58 -4.66
N PHE A 60 12.32 -5.48 -5.37
CA PHE A 60 12.49 -4.14 -4.80
C PHE A 60 11.22 -3.30 -4.91
N PHE A 61 10.54 -3.40 -6.04
CA PHE A 61 9.46 -2.50 -6.40
C PHE A 61 8.16 -2.77 -5.64
N VAL A 62 7.80 -4.05 -5.46
CA VAL A 62 6.59 -4.44 -4.73
C VAL A 62 6.63 -3.97 -3.27
N PRO A 63 7.67 -4.27 -2.46
CA PRO A 63 7.73 -3.82 -1.08
C PRO A 63 7.79 -2.29 -0.94
N ALA A 64 8.46 -1.59 -1.86
CA ALA A 64 8.49 -0.13 -1.86
C ALA A 64 7.09 0.48 -2.06
N LEU A 65 6.29 -0.06 -2.96
CA LEU A 65 4.91 0.38 -3.19
C LEU A 65 3.96 0.01 -2.06
N VAL A 66 4.14 -1.15 -1.45
CA VAL A 66 3.38 -1.52 -0.24
C VAL A 66 3.67 -0.55 0.89
N ALA A 67 4.93 -0.20 1.12
CA ALA A 67 5.31 0.80 2.12
C ALA A 67 4.72 2.18 1.80
N TYR A 68 4.77 2.61 0.53
CA TYR A 68 4.14 3.85 0.09
C TYR A 68 2.63 3.87 0.33
N GLY A 69 1.93 2.78 0.01
CA GLY A 69 0.49 2.65 0.26
C GLY A 69 0.13 2.61 1.75
N LEU A 70 1.03 2.17 2.62
CA LEU A 70 0.83 2.15 4.07
C LEU A 70 1.04 3.52 4.74
N LEU A 71 1.77 4.43 4.09
CA LEU A 71 2.00 5.80 4.57
C LEU A 71 0.84 6.76 4.26
N GLY A 72 -0.09 6.35 3.40
CA GLY A 72 -1.26 7.14 2.98
C GLY A 72 -2.41 7.14 3.99
#